data_AF-A0A2J4YI01-F1
#
_entry.id   AF-A0A2J4YI01-F1
#
_cell.length_a   1.000
_cell.length_b   1.000
_cell.length_c   1.000
_cell.angle_alpha   90.00
_cell.angle_beta   90.00
_cell.angle_gamma   90.00
#
_symmetry.space_group_name_H-M   'P 1'
#
loop_
_entity.id
_entity.type
_entity.pdbx_description
1 polymer ?
#
loop_
_entity_poly.entity_id
_entity_poly.type
_entity_poly.pdbx_seq_one_letter_code
_entity_poly.pdbx_strand_id
1 'polypeptide(L)'
;PWGGEHDHYDRLGLMLWHRDGWLLTDMGTTGYGAKMHYDYYKNSATHNTLSVNQTNQPPANPQVLGWHMDSDSLWLDSEVDWGKPPPELNSHSRVEWDAAAWRGVRFRRRLLWLEEVLIDLSTVENPHRQQLDWTLHLAARALDQSGTPQPFSLSGPLRHMANATMTPLNGCQPRHFARDKDTVALWLSGDGELWQGLAPDNPAIRDLSYLVMRNHLPQARFVCLWDFANRAPLTEVNVHHTPAGTHITFWRGDRVTHVTLYDDPGKRPDAILPLPESGI
;
A
#
# COMPACT_ATOMS: atom_id res chain seq x y z
N PRO A 1 -7.15 -6.45 15.52
CA PRO A 1 -7.13 -7.78 16.19
C PRO A 1 -7.86 -8.79 15.30
N TRP A 2 -7.62 -10.10 15.47
CA TRP A 2 -8.35 -11.13 14.70
C TRP A 2 -9.81 -11.22 15.09
N GLY A 3 -10.69 -11.01 14.10
CA GLY A 3 -12.14 -10.97 14.26
C GLY A 3 -12.87 -12.30 14.02
N GLY A 4 -12.16 -13.38 13.68
CA GLY A 4 -12.76 -14.67 13.32
C GLY A 4 -13.10 -14.79 11.84
N GLU A 5 -14.07 -15.64 11.49
CA GLU A 5 -14.41 -15.98 10.09
C GLU A 5 -14.84 -14.78 9.24
N HIS A 6 -15.41 -13.75 9.85
CA HIS A 6 -15.82 -12.52 9.17
C HIS A 6 -14.65 -11.54 8.94
N ASP A 7 -13.49 -11.79 9.54
CA ASP A 7 -12.31 -10.98 9.34
C ASP A 7 -11.77 -11.19 7.93
N HIS A 8 -11.25 -10.13 7.36
CA HIS A 8 -10.48 -10.21 6.13
C HIS A 8 -9.01 -10.45 6.47
N TYR A 9 -8.25 -10.97 5.51
CA TYR A 9 -6.82 -11.23 5.67
C TYR A 9 -6.00 -10.00 5.29
N ASP A 10 -6.28 -8.86 5.89
CA ASP A 10 -5.94 -7.54 5.34
C ASP A 10 -5.17 -6.64 6.33
N ARG A 11 -4.36 -7.22 7.22
CA ARG A 11 -3.63 -6.44 8.24
C ARG A 11 -2.82 -5.32 7.62
N LEU A 12 -2.89 -4.18 8.29
CA LEU A 12 -2.33 -2.90 7.83
C LEU A 12 -2.87 -2.45 6.45
N GLY A 13 -4.06 -2.88 6.08
CA GLY A 13 -4.81 -2.36 4.94
C GLY A 13 -5.05 -0.86 5.06
N LEU A 14 -5.02 -0.17 3.91
CA LEU A 14 -5.26 1.27 3.84
C LEU A 14 -6.48 1.56 2.97
N MET A 15 -7.47 2.20 3.56
CA MET A 15 -8.53 2.87 2.83
C MET A 15 -8.28 4.36 2.85
N LEU A 16 -8.60 5.04 1.75
CA LEU A 16 -8.40 6.48 1.61
C LEU A 16 -9.66 7.08 1.01
N TRP A 17 -10.32 7.91 1.81
CA TRP A 17 -11.40 8.78 1.35
C TRP A 17 -10.81 10.15 1.01
N HIS A 18 -11.05 10.62 -0.22
CA HIS A 18 -10.59 11.93 -0.66
C HIS A 18 -11.73 12.67 -1.36
N ARG A 19 -11.98 13.89 -0.90
CA ARG A 19 -13.13 14.73 -1.30
C ARG A 19 -14.46 14.00 -1.11
N ASP A 20 -15.13 13.64 -2.20
CA ASP A 20 -16.50 13.11 -2.19
C ASP A 20 -16.55 11.59 -2.43
N GLY A 21 -15.46 10.85 -2.17
CA GLY A 21 -15.52 9.39 -2.18
C GLY A 21 -14.18 8.67 -2.00
N TRP A 22 -14.24 7.34 -2.10
CA TRP A 22 -13.09 6.46 -2.01
C TRP A 22 -12.11 6.69 -3.15
N LEU A 23 -10.82 6.79 -2.81
CA LEU A 23 -9.70 6.70 -3.74
C LEU A 23 -9.06 5.32 -3.62
N LEU A 24 -8.69 4.91 -2.40
CA LEU A 24 -8.35 3.53 -2.05
C LEU A 24 -9.56 2.94 -1.33
N THR A 25 -10.23 1.99 -1.98
CA THR A 25 -11.46 1.38 -1.46
C THR A 25 -11.15 0.06 -0.78
N ASP A 26 -12.00 -0.37 0.14
CA ASP A 26 -12.08 -1.78 0.51
C ASP A 26 -13.31 -2.35 -0.20
N MET A 27 -13.14 -3.47 -0.89
CA MET A 27 -14.23 -4.08 -1.65
C MET A 27 -15.28 -4.73 -0.76
N GLY A 28 -14.99 -4.90 0.54
CA GLY A 28 -15.82 -5.64 1.45
C GLY A 28 -16.03 -7.06 0.96
N THR A 29 -17.17 -7.64 1.29
CA THR A 29 -17.49 -9.01 0.94
C THR A 29 -18.75 -9.13 0.10
N THR A 30 -19.02 -10.32 -0.42
CA THR A 30 -20.29 -10.68 -1.06
C THR A 30 -20.98 -11.77 -0.25
N GLY A 31 -22.23 -12.11 -0.58
CA GLY A 31 -22.92 -13.22 0.10
C GLY A 31 -22.14 -14.54 -0.03
N TYR A 32 -22.14 -15.37 1.01
CA TYR A 32 -21.34 -16.61 1.09
C TYR A 32 -21.53 -17.61 -0.06
N GLY A 33 -22.68 -17.57 -0.75
CA GLY A 33 -22.95 -18.42 -1.92
C GLY A 33 -22.35 -17.90 -3.23
N ALA A 34 -21.84 -16.67 -3.26
CA ALA A 34 -21.22 -16.09 -4.44
C ALA A 34 -19.80 -16.65 -4.61
N LYS A 35 -19.48 -17.13 -5.80
CA LYS A 35 -18.15 -17.68 -6.14
C LYS A 35 -17.01 -16.74 -5.74
N MET A 36 -17.20 -15.43 -5.94
CA MET A 36 -16.18 -14.42 -5.67
C MET A 36 -15.86 -14.20 -4.19
N HIS A 37 -16.72 -14.66 -3.26
CA HIS A 37 -16.51 -14.48 -1.82
C HIS A 37 -15.14 -15.03 -1.38
N TYR A 38 -14.91 -16.32 -1.60
CA TYR A 38 -13.64 -16.99 -1.25
C TYR A 38 -12.61 -16.92 -2.39
N ASP A 39 -13.06 -16.89 -3.65
CA ASP A 39 -12.14 -16.87 -4.80
C ASP A 39 -11.38 -15.56 -4.98
N TYR A 40 -11.92 -14.46 -4.43
CA TYR A 40 -11.41 -13.12 -4.65
C TYR A 40 -11.48 -12.26 -3.39
N TYR A 41 -12.67 -11.81 -2.97
CA TYR A 41 -12.83 -10.70 -2.01
C TYR A 41 -12.22 -10.92 -0.63
N LYS A 42 -12.20 -12.15 -0.11
CA LYS A 42 -11.59 -12.44 1.20
C LYS A 42 -10.06 -12.36 1.20
N ASN A 43 -9.40 -12.33 0.04
CA ASN A 43 -7.97 -12.65 -0.04
C ASN A 43 -7.06 -11.44 0.21
N SER A 44 -5.91 -11.64 0.86
CA SER A 44 -4.95 -10.55 1.14
C SER A 44 -4.53 -9.77 -0.10
N ALA A 45 -4.32 -10.48 -1.22
CA ALA A 45 -3.88 -9.86 -2.48
C ALA A 45 -4.93 -8.94 -3.11
N THR A 46 -6.18 -8.97 -2.65
CA THR A 46 -7.26 -8.10 -3.13
C THR A 46 -7.53 -6.92 -2.21
N HIS A 47 -6.64 -6.66 -1.24
CA HIS A 47 -6.73 -5.50 -0.35
C HIS A 47 -5.54 -4.57 -0.55
N ASN A 48 -5.65 -3.34 -0.08
CA ASN A 48 -4.58 -2.33 -0.12
C ASN A 48 -3.47 -2.65 0.92
N THR A 49 -2.81 -3.80 0.81
CA THR A 49 -1.83 -4.33 1.76
C THR A 49 -0.81 -5.26 1.09
N LEU A 50 0.06 -5.88 1.88
CA LEU A 50 0.98 -6.92 1.48
C LEU A 50 0.29 -8.29 1.36
N SER A 51 0.62 -9.02 0.31
CA SER A 51 0.43 -10.48 0.24
C SER A 51 1.73 -11.20 -0.09
N VAL A 52 1.87 -12.45 0.38
CA VAL A 52 3.04 -13.30 0.13
C VAL A 52 2.60 -14.47 -0.74
N ASN A 53 3.21 -14.62 -1.92
CA ASN A 53 2.84 -15.62 -2.94
C ASN A 53 1.34 -15.60 -3.29
N GLN A 54 0.69 -14.43 -3.20
CA GLN A 54 -0.77 -14.25 -3.30
C GLN A 54 -1.60 -15.12 -2.33
N THR A 55 -1.02 -15.53 -1.20
CA THR A 55 -1.71 -16.26 -0.14
C THR A 55 -2.21 -15.32 0.95
N ASN A 56 -3.16 -15.80 1.75
CA ASN A 56 -3.71 -15.02 2.85
C ASN A 56 -2.75 -14.91 4.02
N GLN A 57 -2.75 -13.74 4.63
CA GLN A 57 -2.08 -13.44 5.89
C GLN A 57 -2.57 -14.39 6.99
N PRO A 58 -1.68 -15.08 7.70
CA PRO A 58 -2.05 -15.79 8.90
C PRO A 58 -2.58 -14.82 9.96
N PRO A 59 -3.48 -15.26 10.87
CA PRO A 59 -3.90 -14.47 12.00
C PRO A 59 -2.69 -13.94 12.78
N ALA A 60 -2.68 -12.63 12.97
CA ALA A 60 -1.65 -11.94 13.74
C ALA A 60 -2.25 -10.70 14.40
N ASN A 61 -1.67 -10.31 15.53
CA ASN A 61 -2.04 -9.09 16.24
C ASN A 61 -1.11 -7.95 15.81
N PRO A 62 -1.60 -6.95 15.06
CA PRO A 62 -0.80 -5.78 14.74
C PRO A 62 -0.46 -4.99 16.01
N GLN A 63 0.66 -4.30 15.99
CA GLN A 63 1.13 -3.40 17.04
C GLN A 63 1.23 -1.99 16.48
N VAL A 64 0.67 -1.01 17.21
CA VAL A 64 0.94 0.40 16.96
C VAL A 64 2.22 0.74 17.72
N LEU A 65 3.29 1.06 17.00
CA LEU A 65 4.61 1.38 17.56
C LEU A 65 4.69 2.84 17.99
N GLY A 66 3.95 3.72 17.32
CA GLY A 66 3.83 5.12 17.67
C GLY A 66 2.79 5.82 16.81
N TRP A 67 2.22 6.89 17.33
CA TRP A 67 1.33 7.77 16.57
C TRP A 67 1.41 9.19 17.14
N HIS A 68 1.08 10.16 16.32
CA HIS A 68 0.97 11.57 16.71
C HIS A 68 -0.04 12.26 15.81
N MET A 69 -0.77 13.23 16.34
CA MET A 69 -1.70 14.04 15.56
C MET A 69 -1.77 15.44 16.17
N ASP A 70 -1.61 16.45 15.34
CA ASP A 70 -1.82 17.86 15.67
C ASP A 70 -2.50 18.58 14.50
N SER A 71 -2.47 19.92 14.49
CA SER A 71 -3.08 20.71 13.42
C SER A 71 -2.36 20.57 12.08
N ASP A 72 -1.10 20.16 12.09
CA ASP A 72 -0.20 20.26 10.95
C ASP A 72 0.12 18.88 10.36
N SER A 73 0.02 17.83 11.17
CA SER A 73 0.41 16.48 10.78
C SER A 73 -0.37 15.37 11.48
N LEU A 74 -0.44 14.22 10.81
CA LEU A 74 -0.83 12.94 11.38
C LEU A 74 0.25 11.90 11.07
N TRP A 75 0.74 11.23 12.11
CA TRP A 75 1.72 10.16 12.03
C TRP A 75 1.14 8.87 12.62
N LEU A 76 1.32 7.75 11.92
CA LEU A 76 1.00 6.41 12.40
C LEU A 76 2.09 5.42 11.98
N ASP A 77 2.62 4.67 12.95
CA ASP A 77 3.60 3.61 12.76
C ASP A 77 3.02 2.31 13.29
N SER A 78 2.78 1.35 12.40
CA SER A 78 2.15 0.07 12.73
C SER A 78 2.88 -1.10 12.11
N GLU A 79 2.83 -2.24 12.79
CA GLU A 79 3.58 -3.43 12.41
C GLU A 79 2.82 -4.72 12.66
N VAL A 80 3.07 -5.71 11.82
CA VAL A 80 2.71 -7.12 12.03
C VAL A 80 3.96 -7.97 11.86
N ASP A 81 4.15 -8.93 12.76
CA ASP A 81 5.31 -9.82 12.77
C ASP A 81 4.83 -11.28 12.84
N TRP A 82 4.96 -12.00 11.72
CA TRP A 82 4.62 -13.42 11.60
C TRP A 82 5.77 -14.36 12.02
N GLY A 83 6.84 -13.81 12.61
CA GLY A 83 7.80 -14.54 13.44
C GLY A 83 7.32 -14.73 14.89
N LYS A 84 6.32 -13.96 15.34
CA LYS A 84 5.71 -14.10 16.67
C LYS A 84 4.63 -15.20 16.67
N PRO A 85 4.34 -15.80 17.84
CA PRO A 85 3.24 -16.76 17.97
C PRO A 85 1.90 -16.15 17.51
N PRO A 86 1.05 -16.91 16.80
CA PRO A 86 -0.28 -16.44 16.41
C PRO A 86 -1.17 -16.23 17.64
N PRO A 87 -2.23 -15.39 17.54
CA PRO A 87 -3.25 -15.31 18.57
C PRO A 87 -3.96 -16.65 18.75
N GLU A 88 -4.55 -16.86 19.92
CA GLU A 88 -5.44 -17.99 20.14
C GLU A 88 -6.67 -17.87 19.22
N LEU A 89 -6.96 -18.95 18.49
CA LEU A 89 -8.06 -19.02 17.55
C LEU A 89 -9.20 -19.83 18.14
N ASN A 90 -10.44 -19.47 17.79
CA ASN A 90 -11.59 -20.30 18.16
C ASN A 90 -11.57 -21.62 17.37
N SER A 91 -12.22 -22.66 17.91
CA SER A 91 -12.30 -24.00 17.33
C SER A 91 -13.02 -24.09 15.97
N HIS A 92 -13.70 -23.02 15.54
CA HIS A 92 -14.42 -22.95 14.27
C HIS A 92 -13.64 -22.20 13.18
N SER A 93 -12.39 -21.80 13.45
CA SER A 93 -11.58 -21.05 12.49
C SER A 93 -11.17 -21.94 11.32
N ARG A 94 -11.55 -21.53 10.11
CA ARG A 94 -11.07 -22.16 8.87
C ARG A 94 -9.66 -21.66 8.57
N VAL A 95 -8.76 -22.60 8.27
CA VAL A 95 -7.41 -22.25 7.83
C VAL A 95 -7.46 -21.94 6.34
N GLU A 96 -7.45 -20.65 6.01
CA GLU A 96 -7.43 -20.16 4.62
C GLU A 96 -6.12 -19.43 4.29
N TRP A 97 -5.08 -19.57 5.12
CA TRP A 97 -3.77 -18.93 5.00
C TRP A 97 -2.62 -19.94 4.85
N ASP A 98 -1.47 -19.47 4.38
CA ASP A 98 -0.25 -20.27 4.26
C ASP A 98 0.78 -19.85 5.33
N ALA A 99 0.76 -20.54 6.48
CA ALA A 99 1.71 -20.24 7.55
C ALA A 99 3.19 -20.48 7.16
N ALA A 100 3.45 -21.35 6.18
CA ALA A 100 4.82 -21.63 5.74
C ALA A 100 5.37 -20.52 4.85
N ALA A 101 4.55 -19.96 3.96
CA ALA A 101 4.91 -18.81 3.13
C ALA A 101 5.22 -17.58 3.98
N TRP A 102 4.42 -17.32 5.01
CA TRP A 102 4.55 -16.13 5.86
C TRP A 102 5.54 -16.26 7.02
N ARG A 103 6.15 -17.44 7.22
CA ARG A 103 7.02 -17.71 8.37
C ARG A 103 8.17 -16.69 8.46
N GLY A 104 8.19 -15.94 9.56
CA GLY A 104 9.23 -14.94 9.83
C GLY A 104 9.14 -13.68 8.96
N VAL A 105 8.08 -13.51 8.17
CA VAL A 105 7.81 -12.24 7.47
C VAL A 105 7.42 -11.20 8.52
N ARG A 106 7.95 -9.99 8.37
CA ARG A 106 7.58 -8.83 9.18
C ARG A 106 7.19 -7.69 8.27
N PHE A 107 6.01 -7.10 8.48
CA PHE A 107 5.49 -6.01 7.68
C PHE A 107 5.20 -4.80 8.59
N ARG A 108 5.88 -3.70 8.32
CA ARG A 108 5.67 -2.41 9.01
C ARG A 108 5.23 -1.36 8.01
N ARG A 109 4.15 -0.65 8.32
CA ARG A 109 3.58 0.42 7.51
C ARG A 109 3.53 1.71 8.32
N ARG A 110 4.07 2.76 7.74
CA ARG A 110 4.25 4.09 8.32
C ARG A 110 3.53 5.11 7.46
N LEU A 111 2.58 5.82 8.03
CA LEU A 111 1.76 6.82 7.35
C LEU A 111 2.05 8.19 7.96
N LEU A 112 2.47 9.15 7.13
CA LEU A 112 2.58 10.56 7.51
C LEU A 112 1.70 11.39 6.59
N TRP A 113 0.65 11.98 7.15
CA TRP A 113 -0.08 13.05 6.51
C TRP A 113 0.56 14.38 6.91
N LEU A 114 1.03 15.15 5.92
CA LEU A 114 1.68 16.44 6.11
C LEU A 114 1.21 17.40 5.01
N GLU A 115 0.58 18.50 5.40
CA GLU A 115 -0.10 19.41 4.46
C GLU A 115 -1.07 18.65 3.53
N GLU A 116 -0.88 18.75 2.20
CA GLU A 116 -1.67 18.07 1.17
C GLU A 116 -1.01 16.76 0.67
N VAL A 117 -0.04 16.22 1.41
CA VAL A 117 0.71 15.02 1.03
C VAL A 117 0.50 13.91 2.05
N LEU A 118 0.11 12.73 1.58
CA LEU A 118 0.17 11.48 2.36
C LEU A 118 1.38 10.67 1.92
N ILE A 119 2.34 10.51 2.82
CA ILE A 119 3.46 9.60 2.68
C ILE A 119 3.09 8.24 3.28
N ASP A 120 3.20 7.18 2.49
CA ASP A 120 2.99 5.79 2.89
C ASP A 120 4.26 4.99 2.64
N LEU A 121 4.97 4.66 3.72
CA LEU A 121 6.19 3.87 3.72
C LEU A 121 5.91 2.48 4.28
N SER A 122 6.02 1.49 3.42
CA SER A 122 5.93 0.08 3.77
C SER A 122 7.32 -0.56 3.74
N THR A 123 7.71 -1.23 4.83
CA THR A 123 8.96 -1.99 4.95
C THR A 123 8.65 -3.43 5.29
N VAL A 124 9.29 -4.35 4.57
CA VAL A 124 9.05 -5.79 4.71
C VAL A 124 10.37 -6.53 4.91
N GLU A 125 10.46 -7.28 6.01
CA GLU A 125 11.49 -8.30 6.19
C GLU A 125 10.96 -9.62 5.60
N ASN A 126 11.70 -10.19 4.65
CA ASN A 126 11.30 -11.36 3.87
C ASN A 126 12.43 -12.41 3.88
N PRO A 127 12.71 -13.04 5.04
CA PRO A 127 13.93 -13.84 5.24
C PRO A 127 14.05 -15.04 4.29
N HIS A 128 12.93 -15.48 3.72
CA HIS A 128 12.87 -16.61 2.80
C HIS A 128 12.74 -16.22 1.32
N ARG A 129 12.86 -14.93 0.98
CA ARG A 129 12.80 -14.42 -0.39
C ARG A 129 11.54 -14.86 -1.15
N GLN A 130 10.42 -14.87 -0.45
CA GLN A 130 9.12 -15.16 -1.04
C GLN A 130 8.72 -14.05 -2.02
N GLN A 131 7.78 -14.33 -2.91
CA GLN A 131 7.16 -13.29 -3.72
C GLN A 131 6.32 -12.38 -2.82
N LEU A 132 6.68 -11.11 -2.76
CA LEU A 132 5.91 -10.06 -2.11
C LEU A 132 5.09 -9.35 -3.17
N ASP A 133 3.79 -9.21 -2.96
CA ASP A 133 2.91 -8.37 -3.77
C ASP A 133 2.30 -7.31 -2.86
N TRP A 134 2.79 -6.07 -2.93
CA TRP A 134 2.23 -4.91 -2.26
C TRP A 134 1.24 -4.21 -3.18
N THR A 135 -0.04 -4.22 -2.79
CA THR A 135 -1.14 -3.89 -3.70
C THR A 135 -1.82 -2.59 -3.31
N LEU A 136 -2.17 -1.79 -4.32
CA LEU A 136 -3.14 -0.72 -4.25
C LEU A 136 -4.21 -0.96 -5.31
N HIS A 137 -5.47 -0.86 -4.93
CA HIS A 137 -6.61 -0.87 -5.83
C HIS A 137 -7.38 0.44 -5.69
N LEU A 138 -7.54 1.10 -6.82
CA LEU A 138 -7.96 2.48 -6.90
C LEU A 138 -9.33 2.58 -7.56
N ALA A 139 -10.24 3.32 -6.91
CA ALA A 139 -11.49 3.78 -7.51
C ALA A 139 -11.24 5.00 -8.43
N ALA A 140 -10.28 4.84 -9.33
CA ALA A 140 -9.84 5.82 -10.32
C ALA A 140 -9.24 5.07 -11.53
N ARG A 141 -9.21 5.70 -12.70
CA ARG A 141 -8.68 5.11 -13.93
C ARG A 141 -7.21 5.49 -14.09
N ALA A 142 -6.30 4.53 -14.19
CA ALA A 142 -4.90 4.80 -14.49
C ALA A 142 -4.75 5.52 -15.84
N LEU A 143 -3.89 6.54 -15.88
CA LEU A 143 -3.61 7.33 -17.09
C LEU A 143 -2.28 6.95 -17.75
N ASP A 144 -1.31 6.48 -16.97
CA ASP A 144 0.06 6.21 -17.43
C ASP A 144 0.41 4.72 -17.41
N GLN A 145 -0.57 3.86 -17.74
CA GLN A 145 -0.29 2.43 -17.84
C GLN A 145 0.72 2.18 -18.96
N SER A 146 1.80 1.48 -18.63
CA SER A 146 2.90 1.20 -19.55
C SER A 146 3.52 -0.18 -19.25
N GLY A 147 4.41 -0.63 -20.12
CA GLY A 147 5.15 -1.88 -19.96
C GLY A 147 4.72 -3.02 -20.88
N THR A 148 5.27 -4.20 -20.62
CA THR A 148 5.03 -5.40 -21.42
C THR A 148 3.70 -6.03 -20.99
N PRO A 149 2.72 -6.20 -21.90
CA PRO A 149 1.49 -6.89 -21.60
C PRO A 149 1.75 -8.37 -21.32
N GLN A 150 1.27 -8.86 -20.18
CA GLN A 150 1.31 -10.28 -19.82
C GLN A 150 0.33 -10.56 -18.66
N PRO A 151 -0.17 -11.79 -18.50
CA PRO A 151 -0.98 -12.16 -17.35
C PRO A 151 -0.25 -11.87 -16.04
N PHE A 152 -0.91 -11.22 -15.07
CA PHE A 152 -0.32 -10.97 -13.76
C PHE A 152 -0.01 -12.27 -13.00
N SER A 153 -0.95 -13.21 -13.06
CA SER A 153 -0.80 -14.56 -12.53
C SER A 153 -1.73 -15.53 -13.25
N LEU A 154 -1.35 -16.82 -13.25
CA LEU A 154 -2.16 -17.91 -13.77
C LEU A 154 -3.01 -18.58 -12.67
N SER A 155 -2.78 -18.24 -11.41
CA SER A 155 -3.45 -18.80 -10.24
C SER A 155 -3.63 -17.73 -9.16
N GLY A 156 -4.22 -18.11 -8.02
CA GLY A 156 -4.48 -17.18 -6.94
C GLY A 156 -5.57 -16.15 -7.29
N PRO A 157 -5.93 -15.27 -6.35
CA PRO A 157 -7.00 -14.29 -6.53
C PRO A 157 -6.72 -13.29 -7.67
N LEU A 158 -5.46 -12.88 -7.91
CA LEU A 158 -5.15 -11.90 -8.94
C LEU A 158 -5.03 -12.50 -10.36
N ARG A 159 -5.39 -13.77 -10.55
CA ARG A 159 -5.70 -14.30 -11.90
C ARG A 159 -6.84 -13.55 -12.59
N HIS A 160 -7.68 -12.87 -11.82
CA HIS A 160 -8.77 -12.02 -12.31
C HIS A 160 -8.30 -10.65 -12.80
N MET A 161 -7.01 -10.30 -12.63
CA MET A 161 -6.45 -9.07 -13.14
C MET A 161 -6.27 -9.17 -14.66
N ALA A 162 -7.04 -8.38 -15.39
CA ALA A 162 -7.02 -8.26 -16.83
C ALA A 162 -6.15 -7.07 -17.29
N ASN A 163 -5.75 -7.11 -18.56
CA ASN A 163 -4.96 -6.06 -19.20
C ASN A 163 -3.70 -5.69 -18.40
N ALA A 164 -3.09 -6.68 -17.74
CA ALA A 164 -1.93 -6.45 -16.90
C ALA A 164 -0.70 -6.12 -17.75
N THR A 165 0.05 -5.11 -17.33
CA THR A 165 1.36 -4.75 -17.88
C THR A 165 2.39 -4.73 -16.76
N MET A 166 3.64 -5.07 -17.11
CA MET A 166 4.77 -5.03 -16.19
C MET A 166 5.86 -4.10 -16.71
N THR A 167 6.37 -3.26 -15.82
CA THR A 167 7.61 -2.49 -16.00
C THR A 167 8.55 -2.74 -14.84
N PRO A 168 9.88 -2.80 -15.05
CA PRO A 168 10.82 -2.65 -13.95
C PRO A 168 10.61 -1.30 -13.26
N LEU A 169 10.63 -1.30 -11.93
CA LEU A 169 10.66 -0.09 -11.10
C LEU A 169 12.03 -0.03 -10.43
N ASN A 170 12.75 1.06 -10.67
CA ASN A 170 13.98 1.39 -9.97
C ASN A 170 13.92 2.89 -9.65
N GLY A 171 13.97 3.26 -8.37
CA GLY A 171 13.86 4.64 -7.92
C GLY A 171 12.43 5.17 -7.90
N CYS A 172 12.25 6.47 -8.08
CA CYS A 172 10.97 7.16 -7.92
C CYS A 172 10.38 7.61 -9.27
N GLN A 173 9.08 7.36 -9.48
CA GLN A 173 8.36 7.77 -10.68
C GLN A 173 6.90 8.17 -10.37
N PRO A 174 6.35 9.18 -11.05
CA PRO A 174 4.96 9.58 -10.88
C PRO A 174 3.99 8.63 -11.58
N ARG A 175 2.77 8.52 -11.06
CA ARG A 175 1.62 7.82 -11.64
C ARG A 175 0.39 8.69 -11.47
N HIS A 176 -0.40 8.82 -12.54
CA HIS A 176 -1.61 9.62 -12.54
C HIS A 176 -2.85 8.74 -12.70
N PHE A 177 -3.89 9.13 -12.00
CA PHE A 177 -5.18 8.48 -12.03
C PHE A 177 -6.29 9.50 -12.24
N ALA A 178 -7.14 9.29 -13.23
CA ALA A 178 -8.32 10.10 -13.46
C ALA A 178 -9.48 9.61 -12.59
N ARG A 179 -10.12 10.55 -11.89
CA ARG A 179 -11.35 10.33 -11.14
C ARG A 179 -12.31 11.45 -11.48
N ASP A 180 -13.37 11.12 -12.22
CA ASP A 180 -14.30 12.09 -12.79
C ASP A 180 -13.61 13.23 -13.56
N LYS A 181 -13.59 14.45 -13.00
CA LYS A 181 -12.94 15.64 -13.59
C LYS A 181 -11.57 15.93 -13.02
N ASP A 182 -11.13 15.15 -12.04
CA ASP A 182 -9.91 15.35 -11.29
C ASP A 182 -8.83 14.33 -11.68
N THR A 183 -7.59 14.73 -11.50
CA THR A 183 -6.43 13.84 -11.58
C THR A 183 -5.78 13.78 -10.21
N VAL A 184 -5.51 12.57 -9.73
CA VAL A 184 -4.71 12.33 -8.53
C VAL A 184 -3.34 11.84 -8.96
N ALA A 185 -2.28 12.45 -8.40
CA ALA A 185 -0.91 12.03 -8.61
C ALA A 185 -0.41 11.20 -7.42
N LEU A 186 0.35 10.15 -7.75
CA LEU A 186 1.05 9.29 -6.82
C LEU A 186 2.52 9.24 -7.26
N TRP A 187 3.44 9.66 -6.40
CA TRP A 187 4.85 9.37 -6.60
C TRP A 187 5.19 8.04 -5.94
N LEU A 188 5.66 7.10 -6.75
CA LEU A 188 5.95 5.73 -6.35
C LEU A 188 7.45 5.50 -6.36
N SER A 189 8.02 5.10 -5.23
CA SER A 189 9.43 4.73 -5.12
C SER A 189 9.59 3.32 -4.56
N GLY A 190 10.52 2.58 -5.15
CA GLY A 190 10.90 1.24 -4.72
C GLY A 190 11.80 0.59 -5.75
N ASP A 191 12.08 -0.69 -5.53
CA ASP A 191 12.79 -1.55 -6.47
C ASP A 191 11.95 -2.80 -6.75
N GLY A 192 11.97 -3.32 -7.97
CA GLY A 192 11.29 -4.57 -8.34
C GLY A 192 10.46 -4.44 -9.61
N GLU A 193 9.31 -5.09 -9.63
CA GLU A 193 8.38 -5.05 -10.75
C GLU A 193 7.16 -4.19 -10.37
N LEU A 194 6.83 -3.24 -11.23
CA LEU A 194 5.58 -2.51 -11.16
C LEU A 194 4.58 -3.11 -12.14
N TRP A 195 3.46 -3.56 -11.60
CA TRP A 195 2.34 -4.10 -12.33
C TRP A 195 1.17 -3.13 -12.30
N GLN A 196 0.53 -2.94 -13.46
CA GLN A 196 -0.69 -2.15 -13.60
C GLN A 196 -1.72 -2.94 -14.41
N GLY A 197 -3.00 -2.77 -14.12
CA GLY A 197 -4.08 -3.45 -14.83
C GLY A 197 -5.43 -3.21 -14.19
N LEU A 198 -6.43 -4.00 -14.57
CA LEU A 198 -7.80 -3.88 -14.10
C LEU A 198 -8.23 -5.16 -13.42
N ALA A 199 -8.94 -5.08 -12.29
CA ALA A 199 -9.53 -6.26 -11.67
C ALA A 199 -10.91 -5.93 -11.06
N PRO A 200 -11.76 -6.94 -10.80
CA PRO A 200 -13.14 -6.72 -10.43
C PRO A 200 -13.33 -5.88 -9.17
N ASP A 201 -14.29 -4.96 -9.19
CA ASP A 201 -14.80 -4.28 -7.99
C ASP A 201 -15.91 -5.12 -7.31
N ASN A 202 -16.56 -4.57 -6.29
CA ASN A 202 -17.78 -5.11 -5.69
C ASN A 202 -18.97 -4.14 -5.85
N PRO A 203 -20.04 -4.51 -6.59
CA PRO A 203 -20.22 -5.78 -7.32
C PRO A 203 -19.26 -5.92 -8.52
N ALA A 204 -18.93 -7.17 -8.88
CA ALA A 204 -18.05 -7.56 -10.00
C ALA A 204 -18.66 -7.32 -11.41
N ILE A 205 -19.24 -6.14 -11.60
CA ILE A 205 -19.79 -5.64 -12.87
C ILE A 205 -19.01 -4.41 -13.38
N ARG A 206 -18.02 -3.95 -12.60
CA ARG A 206 -17.08 -2.88 -12.92
C ARG A 206 -15.70 -3.28 -12.41
N ASP A 207 -14.67 -2.60 -12.90
CA ASP A 207 -13.28 -2.86 -12.52
C ASP A 207 -12.68 -1.66 -11.78
N LEU A 208 -11.69 -1.94 -10.94
CA LEU A 208 -10.78 -0.98 -10.32
C LEU A 208 -9.44 -1.00 -11.03
N SER A 209 -8.72 0.12 -11.00
CA SER A 209 -7.30 0.10 -11.38
C SER A 209 -6.48 -0.55 -10.29
N TYR A 210 -5.62 -1.50 -10.65
CA TYR A 210 -4.67 -2.13 -9.75
C TYR A 210 -3.27 -1.59 -10.04
N LEU A 211 -2.55 -1.28 -8.97
CA LEU A 211 -1.12 -0.99 -8.96
C LEU A 211 -0.47 -1.93 -7.95
N VAL A 212 0.41 -2.82 -8.41
CA VAL A 212 1.07 -3.82 -7.56
C VAL A 212 2.57 -3.69 -7.71
N MET A 213 3.29 -3.56 -6.60
CA MET A 213 4.73 -3.69 -6.56
C MET A 213 5.10 -5.10 -6.13
N ARG A 214 5.81 -5.81 -7.01
CA ARG A 214 6.30 -7.17 -6.77
C ARG A 214 7.80 -7.18 -6.51
N ASN A 215 8.22 -7.88 -5.45
CA ASN A 215 9.61 -7.97 -5.03
C ASN A 215 9.92 -9.34 -4.37
N HIS A 216 11.18 -9.77 -4.36
CA HIS A 216 11.65 -11.04 -3.74
C HIS A 216 12.89 -10.86 -2.84
N LEU A 217 13.31 -9.62 -2.62
CA LEU A 217 14.47 -9.27 -1.80
C LEU A 217 14.18 -9.61 -0.33
N PRO A 218 15.24 -9.90 0.45
CA PRO A 218 15.10 -10.20 1.87
C PRO A 218 14.64 -8.99 2.69
N GLN A 219 14.78 -7.79 2.13
CA GLN A 219 14.30 -6.52 2.67
C GLN A 219 13.70 -5.75 1.50
N ALA A 220 12.43 -5.36 1.60
CA ALA A 220 11.76 -4.55 0.60
C ALA A 220 11.25 -3.25 1.22
N ARG A 221 11.30 -2.17 0.45
CA ARG A 221 10.78 -0.85 0.83
C ARG A 221 9.93 -0.31 -0.31
N PHE A 222 8.75 0.13 0.04
CA PHE A 222 7.75 0.67 -0.88
C PHE A 222 7.34 2.03 -0.34
N VAL A 223 7.48 3.08 -1.14
CA VAL A 223 7.15 4.44 -0.73
C VAL A 223 6.18 5.04 -1.73
N CYS A 224 5.07 5.54 -1.21
CA CYS A 224 4.05 6.25 -1.96
C CYS A 224 3.91 7.67 -1.39
N LEU A 225 3.91 8.68 -2.24
CA LEU A 225 3.47 10.03 -1.88
C LEU A 225 2.24 10.36 -2.71
N TRP A 226 1.09 10.41 -2.06
CA TRP A 226 -0.13 10.93 -2.67
C TRP A 226 -0.12 12.45 -2.58
N ASP A 227 -0.27 13.12 -3.72
CA ASP A 227 -0.42 14.57 -3.78
C ASP A 227 -1.90 14.92 -3.98
N PHE A 228 -2.48 15.55 -2.96
CA PHE A 228 -3.88 15.97 -2.97
C PHE A 228 -4.06 17.44 -3.32
N ALA A 229 -2.98 18.16 -3.62
CA ALA A 229 -3.04 19.56 -3.94
C ALA A 229 -3.82 19.81 -5.24
N ASN A 230 -4.78 20.74 -5.18
CA ASN A 230 -5.58 21.13 -6.35
C ASN A 230 -4.83 22.09 -7.28
N ARG A 231 -3.75 22.70 -6.78
CA ARG A 231 -2.93 23.69 -7.47
C ARG A 231 -1.49 23.47 -7.10
N ALA A 232 -0.60 23.77 -8.04
CA ALA A 232 0.85 23.58 -7.88
C ALA A 232 1.18 22.15 -7.47
N PRO A 233 1.03 21.12 -8.33
CA PRO A 233 1.34 19.74 -7.96
C PRO A 233 2.82 19.56 -7.59
N LEU A 234 3.13 18.44 -6.94
CA LEU A 234 4.51 18.03 -6.71
C LEU A 234 5.23 17.90 -8.07
N THR A 235 6.36 18.58 -8.20
CA THR A 235 7.16 18.62 -9.44
C THR A 235 8.28 17.60 -9.45
N GLU A 236 8.78 17.23 -8.27
CA GLU A 236 9.85 16.25 -8.09
C GLU A 236 9.70 15.58 -6.73
N VAL A 237 10.09 14.31 -6.64
CA VAL A 237 10.20 13.54 -5.40
C VAL A 237 11.46 12.69 -5.45
N ASN A 238 12.29 12.82 -4.42
CA ASN A 238 13.50 12.02 -4.21
C ASN A 238 13.38 11.23 -2.91
N VAL A 239 13.65 9.92 -3.00
CA VAL A 239 13.60 9.00 -1.86
C VAL A 239 14.96 8.33 -1.71
N HIS A 240 15.54 8.44 -0.52
CA HIS A 240 16.82 7.85 -0.19
C HIS A 240 16.73 7.04 1.10
N HIS A 241 17.20 5.80 1.05
CA HIS A 241 17.25 4.93 2.22
C HIS A 241 18.63 5.03 2.87
N THR A 242 18.66 5.29 4.17
CA THR A 242 19.86 5.35 5.01
C THR A 242 19.75 4.33 6.15
N PRO A 243 20.84 4.04 6.88
CA PRO A 243 20.75 3.22 8.10
C PRO A 243 19.86 3.82 9.19
N ALA A 244 19.61 5.14 9.18
CA ALA A 244 18.79 5.82 10.16
C ALA A 244 17.29 5.79 9.81
N GLY A 245 16.94 5.62 8.54
CA GLY A 245 15.56 5.66 8.07
C GLY A 245 15.43 5.92 6.58
N THR A 246 14.29 6.46 6.18
CA THR A 246 14.01 6.87 4.81
C THR A 246 13.86 8.39 4.75
N HIS A 247 14.72 9.01 3.94
CA HIS A 247 14.73 10.44 3.69
C HIS A 247 13.94 10.69 2.41
N ILE A 248 12.99 11.60 2.47
CA ILE A 248 12.09 11.94 1.39
C ILE A 248 12.19 13.44 1.19
N THR A 249 12.57 13.87 0.01
CA THR A 249 12.52 15.28 -0.38
C THR A 249 11.50 15.42 -1.49
N PHE A 250 10.61 16.39 -1.39
CA PHE A 250 9.65 16.67 -2.44
C PHE A 250 9.54 18.18 -2.68
N TRP A 251 9.27 18.51 -3.94
CA TRP A 251 9.25 19.88 -4.44
C TRP A 251 7.86 20.25 -4.92
N ARG A 252 7.45 21.47 -4.60
CA ARG A 252 6.27 22.14 -5.14
C ARG A 252 6.71 23.44 -5.79
N GLY A 253 7.18 23.36 -7.04
CA GLY A 253 7.93 24.46 -7.66
C GLY A 253 9.25 24.67 -6.92
N ASP A 254 9.50 25.91 -6.46
CA ASP A 254 10.73 26.25 -5.71
C ASP A 254 10.65 25.91 -4.21
N ARG A 255 9.47 25.50 -3.71
CA ARG A 255 9.28 25.09 -2.31
C ARG A 255 9.75 23.66 -2.11
N VAL A 256 10.66 23.45 -1.16
CA VAL A 256 11.25 22.13 -0.86
C VAL A 256 10.86 21.71 0.55
N THR A 257 10.37 20.48 0.69
CA THR A 257 10.11 19.85 1.98
C THR A 257 11.02 18.63 2.14
N HIS A 258 11.68 18.52 3.29
CA HIS A 258 12.47 17.35 3.66
C HIS A 258 11.80 16.61 4.81
N VAL A 259 11.60 15.30 4.65
CA VAL A 259 11.04 14.42 5.66
C VAL A 259 12.00 13.27 5.94
N THR A 260 12.20 12.95 7.21
CA THR A 260 12.88 11.73 7.65
C THR A 260 11.90 10.84 8.40
N LEU A 261 11.62 9.66 7.85
CA LEU A 261 10.90 8.58 8.53
C LEU A 261 11.91 7.59 9.12
N TYR A 262 12.06 7.58 10.44
CA TYR A 262 13.08 6.76 11.10
C TYR A 262 12.72 5.27 11.15
N ASP A 263 13.74 4.41 11.07
CA ASP A 263 13.58 2.96 11.26
C ASP A 263 13.52 2.56 12.74
N ASP A 264 13.91 3.45 13.66
CA ASP A 264 13.66 3.27 15.09
C ASP A 264 12.14 3.21 15.39
N PRO A 265 11.61 2.13 15.98
CA PRO A 265 10.19 1.97 16.28
C PRO A 265 9.58 3.14 17.06
N GLY A 266 8.46 3.70 16.57
CA GLY A 266 7.72 4.75 17.27
C GLY A 266 8.38 6.12 17.29
N LYS A 267 9.62 6.25 16.79
CA LYS A 267 10.30 7.55 16.67
C LYS A 267 9.54 8.43 15.70
N ARG A 268 9.19 9.64 16.16
CA ARG A 268 8.44 10.62 15.36
C ARG A 268 9.23 11.03 14.11
N PRO A 269 8.53 11.30 12.99
CA PRO A 269 9.16 11.84 11.81
C PRO A 269 9.75 13.21 12.09
N ASP A 270 10.83 13.55 11.39
CA ASP A 270 11.35 14.91 11.31
C ASP A 270 10.95 15.51 9.96
N ALA A 271 10.44 16.73 9.97
CA ALA A 271 9.96 17.41 8.76
C ALA A 271 10.43 18.87 8.76
N ILE A 272 11.23 19.23 7.77
CA ILE A 272 11.68 20.59 7.51
C ILE A 272 10.81 21.13 6.38
N LEU A 273 9.84 21.96 6.74
CA LEU A 273 8.95 22.64 5.81
C LEU A 273 9.63 23.88 5.20
N PRO A 274 9.27 24.26 3.97
CA PRO A 274 9.72 25.53 3.39
C PRO A 274 9.25 26.69 4.26
N LEU A 275 10.06 27.75 4.36
CA LEU A 275 9.67 28.97 5.07
C LEU A 275 8.36 29.51 4.47
N PRO A 276 7.42 30.00 5.31
CA PRO A 276 6.24 30.69 4.80
C PRO A 276 6.70 31.83 3.91
N GLU A 277 6.07 32.00 2.73
CA GLU A 277 6.27 33.22 1.97
C GLU A 277 5.95 34.39 2.90
N SER A 278 6.92 35.26 3.14
CA SER A 278 6.69 36.53 3.81
C SER A 278 5.76 37.32 2.91
N GLY A 279 4.46 37.27 3.19
CA GLY A 279 3.45 38.00 2.44
C GLY A 279 3.81 39.47 2.39
N ILE A 280 3.90 40.01 1.16
CA ILE A 280 3.78 41.44 0.88
C ILE A 280 2.30 41.75 0.69
#